data_AF-X0W0N3-F1
#
_entry.id   AF-X0W0N3-F1
#
_cell.length_a   1.000
_cell.length_b   1.000
_cell.length_c   1.000
_cell.angle_alpha   90.00
_cell.angle_beta   90.00
_cell.angle_gamma   90.00
#
_symmetry.space_group_name_H-M   'P 1'
#
loop_
_entity.id
_entity.type
_entity.pdbx_description
1 polymer ?
#
loop_
_entity_poly.entity_id
_entity_poly.type
_entity_poly.pdbx_seq_one_letter_code
_entity_poly.pdbx_strand_id
1 'polypeptide(L)'
;TLGARGKTVLIESENHTHGITVTKDGVTVAKSINLMHPTQNLAVTMMKEAAENTAVSAGDGTTTAIVITQAIVLEAQKRIKDHMNLTDIIRAIQNSSKYVVKELQKDSKKVNGKRLLDVATISSNNDKVIGKIIAEAYNTVGDNGVVTVENASGTDTYSEIIEGMKIDRGYSSKYFITDQKKGECVLDNPYVLVADQEINHTSSIEHILAPIIQEGKPILIIGTLSPAALNTLNLNKAKGIIKVCSIIPPQFGYK
;
A
#
# COMPACT_ATOMS: atom_id res chain seq x y z
N THR A 1 9.83 -0.23 19.26
CA THR A 1 9.81 0.85 18.25
C THR A 1 8.83 1.98 18.58
N LEU A 2 7.81 1.77 19.43
CA LEU A 2 6.78 2.79 19.71
C LEU A 2 7.31 4.11 20.32
N GLY A 3 6.79 5.23 19.82
CA GLY A 3 6.95 6.57 20.40
C GLY A 3 8.26 7.29 20.01
N ALA A 4 8.36 8.57 20.37
CA ALA A 4 9.50 9.44 20.03
C ALA A 4 10.86 8.94 20.56
N ARG A 5 10.85 8.20 21.68
CA ARG A 5 12.03 7.53 22.27
C ARG A 5 12.11 6.05 21.90
N GLY A 6 11.50 5.65 20.78
CA GLY A 6 11.55 4.29 20.26
C GLY A 6 12.99 3.79 20.13
N LYS A 7 13.25 2.61 20.72
CA LYS A 7 14.54 1.93 20.58
C LYS A 7 14.68 1.33 19.19
N THR A 8 15.92 1.35 18.71
CA THR A 8 16.32 0.79 17.42
C THR A 8 16.39 -0.73 17.49
N VAL A 9 15.99 -1.38 16.42
CA VAL A 9 16.07 -2.84 16.24
C VAL A 9 17.08 -3.11 15.12
N LEU A 10 17.93 -4.10 15.36
CA LEU A 10 18.87 -4.63 14.36
C LEU A 10 18.24 -5.88 13.75
N ILE A 11 18.12 -5.88 12.43
CA ILE A 11 17.50 -6.95 11.66
C ILE A 11 18.54 -7.46 10.67
N GLU A 12 18.79 -8.75 10.66
CA GLU A 12 19.58 -9.39 9.61
C GLU A 12 18.77 -9.49 8.32
N SER A 13 19.39 -9.22 7.17
CA SER A 13 18.74 -9.41 5.87
C SER A 13 18.37 -10.88 5.66
N GLU A 14 17.12 -11.18 5.28
CA GLU A 14 16.63 -12.55 5.04
C GLU A 14 17.49 -13.31 4.00
N ASN A 15 18.07 -12.60 3.04
CA ASN A 15 18.91 -13.19 2.00
C ASN A 15 20.41 -13.22 2.38
N HIS A 16 20.80 -12.79 3.58
CA HIS A 16 22.19 -12.65 4.05
C HIS A 16 23.14 -11.90 3.08
N THR A 17 22.60 -11.13 2.14
CA THR A 17 23.35 -10.47 1.06
C THR A 17 23.61 -9.00 1.33
N HIS A 18 22.84 -8.39 2.24
CA HIS A 18 22.81 -6.95 2.46
C HIS A 18 22.87 -6.61 3.97
N GLY A 19 23.99 -6.92 4.62
CA GLY A 19 24.36 -6.42 5.96
C GLY A 19 23.26 -6.48 7.05
N ILE A 20 23.42 -5.63 8.07
CA ILE A 20 22.46 -5.46 9.17
C ILE A 20 21.59 -4.23 8.88
N THR A 21 20.28 -4.42 8.82
CA THR A 21 19.30 -3.34 8.72
C THR A 21 19.03 -2.76 10.10
N VAL A 22 19.24 -1.46 10.24
CA VAL A 22 19.03 -0.72 11.49
C VAL A 22 17.74 0.08 11.33
N THR A 23 16.68 -0.24 12.09
CA THR A 23 15.39 0.43 11.93
C THR A 23 14.68 0.73 13.24
N LYS A 24 13.87 1.78 13.22
CA LYS A 24 12.87 2.09 14.26
C LYS A 24 11.43 1.90 13.77
N ASP A 25 11.24 1.52 12.51
CA ASP A 25 9.93 1.32 11.92
C ASP A 25 9.31 0.00 12.42
N GLY A 26 8.10 0.10 12.98
CA GLY A 26 7.35 -1.05 13.48
C GLY A 26 6.89 -1.99 12.38
N VAL A 27 6.63 -1.48 11.17
CA VAL A 27 6.19 -2.32 10.03
C VAL A 27 7.31 -3.24 9.60
N THR A 28 8.49 -2.67 9.36
CA THR A 28 9.70 -3.42 8.98
C THR A 28 10.05 -4.48 10.04
N VAL A 29 9.99 -4.12 11.33
CA VAL A 29 10.25 -5.07 12.43
C VAL A 29 9.19 -6.18 12.47
N ALA A 30 7.90 -5.85 12.32
CA ALA A 30 6.86 -6.86 12.32
C ALA A 30 7.03 -7.86 11.18
N LYS A 31 7.41 -7.39 9.97
CA LYS A 31 7.61 -8.25 8.79
C LYS A 31 8.74 -9.25 9.01
N SER A 32 9.85 -8.86 9.65
CA SER A 32 11.02 -9.74 9.83
C SER A 32 10.86 -10.85 10.89
N ILE A 33 9.82 -10.82 11.73
CA ILE A 33 9.67 -11.81 12.82
C ILE A 33 9.01 -13.08 12.31
N ASN A 34 9.76 -14.18 12.20
CA ASN A 34 9.19 -15.49 11.89
C ASN A 34 9.58 -16.47 13.00
N LEU A 35 8.63 -17.29 13.44
CA LEU A 35 8.86 -18.28 14.50
C LEU A 35 8.92 -19.69 13.90
N MET A 36 9.81 -20.54 14.43
CA MET A 36 9.91 -21.93 13.98
C MET A 36 8.68 -22.77 14.36
N HIS A 37 8.06 -22.50 15.52
CA HIS A 37 6.92 -23.26 15.99
C HIS A 37 5.65 -22.87 15.20
N PRO A 38 5.00 -23.79 14.48
CA PRO A 38 3.88 -23.46 13.57
C PRO A 38 2.73 -22.70 14.24
N THR A 39 2.29 -23.14 15.42
CA THR A 39 1.18 -22.49 16.15
C THR A 39 1.52 -21.07 16.62
N GLN A 40 2.76 -20.84 17.09
CA GLN A 40 3.19 -19.51 17.51
C GLN A 40 3.37 -18.61 16.29
N ASN A 41 3.92 -19.15 15.21
CA ASN A 41 4.07 -18.43 13.95
C ASN A 41 2.72 -18.02 13.36
N LEU A 42 1.71 -18.89 13.43
CA LEU A 42 0.34 -18.55 13.01
C LEU A 42 -0.19 -17.33 13.78
N ALA A 43 -0.05 -17.30 15.10
CA ALA A 43 -0.48 -16.17 15.91
C ALA A 43 0.28 -14.87 15.54
N VAL A 44 1.58 -14.96 15.29
CA VAL A 44 2.38 -13.82 14.82
C VAL A 44 1.91 -13.34 13.44
N THR A 45 1.66 -14.25 12.50
CA THR A 45 1.18 -13.91 11.16
C THR A 45 -0.18 -13.21 11.19
N MET A 46 -1.12 -13.69 12.02
CA MET A 46 -2.41 -13.02 12.22
C MET A 46 -2.24 -11.58 12.73
N MET A 47 -1.28 -11.36 13.62
CA MET A 47 -0.95 -10.02 14.14
C MET A 47 -0.30 -9.13 13.07
N LYS A 48 0.61 -9.68 12.25
CA LYS A 48 1.22 -8.94 11.13
C LYS A 48 0.16 -8.46 10.15
N GLU A 49 -0.76 -9.33 9.78
CA GLU A 49 -1.84 -9.00 8.84
C GLU A 49 -2.74 -7.88 9.38
N ALA A 50 -3.16 -7.96 10.65
CA ALA A 50 -3.95 -6.90 11.28
C ALA A 50 -3.20 -5.55 11.34
N ALA A 51 -1.90 -5.59 11.65
CA ALA A 51 -1.07 -4.38 11.68
C ALA A 51 -0.87 -3.80 10.27
N GLU A 52 -0.66 -4.64 9.25
CA GLU A 52 -0.51 -4.22 7.85
C GLU A 52 -1.80 -3.61 7.31
N ASN A 53 -2.95 -4.23 7.58
CA ASN A 53 -4.25 -3.66 7.23
C ASN A 53 -4.50 -2.29 7.88
N THR A 54 -4.01 -2.09 9.10
CA THR A 54 -4.06 -0.78 9.78
C THR A 54 -3.18 0.24 9.05
N ALA A 55 -1.96 -0.14 8.66
CA ALA A 55 -1.05 0.72 7.90
C ALA A 55 -1.64 1.12 6.55
N VAL A 56 -2.23 0.16 5.83
CA VAL A 56 -2.81 0.40 4.50
C VAL A 56 -4.04 1.29 4.60
N SER A 57 -4.90 1.09 5.61
CA SER A 57 -6.13 1.88 5.74
C SER A 57 -5.92 3.26 6.34
N ALA A 58 -4.96 3.44 7.26
CA ALA A 58 -4.79 4.67 8.01
C ALA A 58 -3.46 5.41 7.73
N GLY A 59 -2.50 4.76 7.08
CA GLY A 59 -1.15 5.27 6.81
C GLY A 59 -0.15 5.11 7.95
N ASP A 60 -0.60 4.87 9.19
CA ASP A 60 0.23 4.65 10.38
C ASP A 60 -0.55 3.82 11.44
N GLY A 61 0.08 3.50 12.57
CA GLY A 61 -0.56 2.90 13.74
C GLY A 61 -0.23 1.42 13.94
N THR A 62 0.66 0.84 13.14
CA THR A 62 1.02 -0.58 13.19
C THR A 62 1.53 -1.02 14.56
N THR A 63 2.44 -0.24 15.14
CA THR A 63 2.99 -0.53 16.46
C THR A 63 1.92 -0.41 17.55
N THR A 64 1.04 0.58 17.44
CA THR A 64 -0.06 0.80 18.39
C THR A 64 -1.07 -0.33 18.34
N ALA A 65 -1.43 -0.81 17.14
CA ALA A 65 -2.35 -1.94 16.95
C ALA A 65 -1.82 -3.22 17.62
N ILE A 66 -0.51 -3.50 17.44
CA ILE A 66 0.15 -4.66 18.06
C ILE A 66 0.12 -4.56 19.59
N VAL A 67 0.49 -3.40 20.15
CA VAL A 67 0.54 -3.19 21.61
C VAL A 67 -0.85 -3.27 22.24
N ILE A 68 -1.87 -2.66 21.64
CA ILE A 68 -3.26 -2.74 22.14
C ILE A 68 -3.75 -4.18 22.13
N THR A 69 -3.52 -4.90 21.03
CA THR A 69 -3.96 -6.29 20.91
C THR A 69 -3.27 -7.17 21.95
N GLN A 70 -1.96 -7.00 22.13
CA GLN A 70 -1.21 -7.70 23.18
C GLN A 70 -1.81 -7.45 24.56
N ALA A 71 -2.13 -6.19 24.89
CA ALA A 71 -2.73 -5.83 26.16
C ALA A 71 -4.10 -6.51 26.37
N ILE A 72 -4.97 -6.49 25.34
CA ILE A 72 -6.27 -7.16 25.39
C ILE A 72 -6.12 -8.67 25.62
N VAL A 73 -5.22 -9.32 24.89
CA VAL A 73 -4.99 -10.78 25.01
C VAL A 73 -4.46 -11.15 26.39
N LEU A 74 -3.44 -10.44 26.89
CA LEU A 74 -2.87 -10.70 28.21
C LEU A 74 -3.89 -10.48 29.33
N GLU A 75 -4.71 -9.44 29.22
CA GLU A 75 -5.77 -9.16 30.19
C GLU A 75 -6.94 -10.15 30.10
N ALA A 76 -7.26 -10.64 28.90
CA ALA A 76 -8.25 -11.69 28.71
C ALA A 76 -7.76 -13.02 29.32
N GLN A 77 -6.51 -13.42 29.08
CA GLN A 77 -5.93 -14.65 29.64
C GLN A 77 -5.98 -14.71 31.17
N LYS A 78 -5.81 -13.57 31.85
CA LYS A 78 -5.91 -13.49 33.32
C LYS A 78 -7.34 -13.63 33.84
N ARG A 79 -8.34 -13.24 33.06
CA ARG A 79 -9.74 -13.13 33.49
C ARG A 79 -10.62 -14.30 33.02
N ILE A 80 -10.28 -14.93 31.90
CA ILE A 80 -11.00 -16.09 31.36
C ILE A 80 -10.84 -17.27 32.31
N LYS A 81 -11.96 -17.89 32.66
CA LYS A 81 -12.04 -19.14 33.43
C LYS A 81 -12.86 -20.16 32.62
N ASP A 82 -12.69 -21.44 32.91
CA ASP A 82 -13.26 -22.55 32.11
C ASP A 82 -14.80 -22.53 31.97
N HIS A 83 -15.51 -21.85 32.87
CA HIS A 83 -16.98 -21.74 32.85
C HIS A 83 -17.50 -20.51 32.10
N MET A 84 -16.63 -19.64 31.58
CA MET A 84 -17.04 -18.41 30.90
C MET A 84 -17.32 -18.66 29.41
N ASN A 85 -18.38 -18.04 28.90
CA ASN A 85 -18.66 -18.05 27.46
C ASN A 85 -17.71 -17.08 26.72
N LEU A 86 -16.72 -17.63 26.02
CA LEU A 86 -15.75 -16.86 25.24
C LEU A 86 -16.41 -15.98 24.17
N THR A 87 -17.51 -16.43 23.59
CA THR A 87 -18.23 -15.69 22.54
C THR A 87 -18.78 -14.37 23.08
N ASP A 88 -19.30 -14.38 24.31
CA ASP A 88 -19.87 -13.17 24.93
C ASP A 88 -18.78 -12.18 25.32
N ILE A 89 -17.61 -12.67 25.75
CA ILE A 89 -16.43 -11.82 26.00
C ILE A 89 -15.98 -11.12 24.71
N ILE A 90 -15.88 -11.86 23.60
CA ILE A 90 -15.51 -11.28 22.30
C ILE A 90 -16.53 -10.22 21.86
N ARG A 91 -17.83 -10.50 21.99
CA ARG A 91 -18.89 -9.52 21.69
C ARG A 91 -18.79 -8.27 22.57
N ALA A 92 -18.50 -8.43 23.86
CA ALA A 92 -18.32 -7.31 24.78
C ALA A 92 -17.12 -6.44 24.41
N ILE A 93 -15.99 -7.05 24.02
CA ILE A 93 -14.81 -6.33 23.54
C ILE A 93 -15.14 -5.54 22.26
N GLN A 94 -15.83 -6.16 21.30
CA GLN A 94 -16.25 -5.49 20.07
C GLN A 94 -17.19 -4.31 20.33
N ASN A 95 -18.16 -4.46 21.23
CA ASN A 95 -19.08 -3.39 21.59
C ASN A 95 -18.35 -2.23 22.31
N SER A 96 -17.42 -2.55 23.20
CA SER A 96 -16.59 -1.56 23.89
C SER A 96 -15.70 -0.81 22.90
N SER A 97 -15.11 -1.51 21.93
CA SER A 97 -14.33 -0.89 20.85
C SER A 97 -15.17 0.10 20.04
N LYS A 98 -16.40 -0.27 19.65
CA LYS A 98 -17.33 0.64 18.95
C LYS A 98 -17.65 1.90 19.77
N TYR A 99 -17.83 1.75 21.07
CA TYR A 99 -18.05 2.88 21.96
C TYR A 99 -16.84 3.81 22.02
N VAL A 100 -15.63 3.26 22.19
CA VAL A 100 -14.38 4.04 22.17
C VAL A 100 -14.20 4.78 20.84
N VAL A 101 -14.44 4.12 19.71
CA VAL A 101 -14.37 4.77 18.38
C VAL A 101 -15.34 5.95 18.29
N LYS A 102 -16.55 5.81 18.83
CA LYS A 102 -17.55 6.89 18.84
C LYS A 102 -17.10 8.08 19.68
N GLU A 103 -16.49 7.85 20.84
CA GLU A 103 -15.95 8.94 21.66
C GLU A 103 -14.75 9.61 20.99
N LEU A 104 -13.82 8.84 20.40
CA LEU A 104 -12.70 9.38 19.63
C LEU A 104 -13.15 10.24 18.45
N GLN A 105 -14.23 9.86 17.77
CA GLN A 105 -14.82 10.67 16.70
C GLN A 105 -15.36 12.01 17.20
N LYS A 106 -15.93 12.07 18.41
CA LYS A 106 -16.39 13.33 19.01
C LYS A 106 -15.23 14.25 19.38
N ASP A 107 -14.13 13.69 19.85
CA ASP A 107 -12.93 14.43 20.23
C ASP A 107 -12.08 14.86 19.01
N SER A 108 -12.37 14.27 17.83
CA SER A 108 -11.66 14.57 16.60
C SER A 108 -11.86 16.03 16.16
N LYS A 109 -10.79 16.66 15.69
CA LYS A 109 -10.81 18.03 15.18
C LYS A 109 -10.70 18.00 13.66
N LYS A 110 -11.72 18.51 12.97
CA LYS A 110 -11.68 18.66 11.51
C LYS A 110 -10.49 19.53 11.09
N VAL A 111 -9.76 19.06 10.09
CA VAL A 111 -8.67 19.81 9.47
C VAL A 111 -9.28 20.79 8.47
N ASN A 112 -8.85 22.05 8.52
CA ASN A 112 -9.19 23.10 7.57
C ASN A 112 -7.89 23.64 6.94
N GLY A 113 -7.97 24.47 5.89
CA GLY A 113 -6.79 24.88 5.12
C GLY A 113 -5.61 25.45 5.93
N LYS A 114 -5.87 26.18 7.03
CA LYS A 114 -4.79 26.64 7.93
C LYS A 114 -4.20 25.50 8.76
N ARG A 115 -5.07 24.64 9.32
CA ARG A 115 -4.65 23.50 10.14
C ARG A 115 -3.93 22.42 9.33
N LEU A 116 -4.18 22.35 8.02
CA LEU A 116 -3.50 21.44 7.11
C LEU A 116 -2.00 21.73 7.07
N LEU A 117 -1.60 23.01 7.01
CA LEU A 117 -0.20 23.41 7.07
C LEU A 117 0.46 22.98 8.38
N ASP A 118 -0.22 23.18 9.51
CA ASP A 118 0.29 22.78 10.82
C ASP A 118 0.48 21.26 10.90
N VAL A 119 -0.51 20.49 10.43
CA VAL A 119 -0.45 19.02 10.40
C VAL A 119 0.67 18.55 9.48
N ALA A 120 0.78 19.08 8.26
CA ALA A 120 1.83 18.73 7.32
C ALA A 120 3.23 19.04 7.89
N THR A 121 3.40 20.21 8.49
CA THR A 121 4.68 20.64 9.10
C THR A 121 5.09 19.68 10.23
N ILE A 122 4.17 19.33 11.12
CA ILE A 122 4.46 18.43 12.24
C ILE A 122 4.79 17.02 11.71
N SER A 123 4.02 16.52 10.75
CA SER A 123 4.25 15.21 10.11
C SER A 123 5.58 15.14 9.35
N SER A 124 6.04 16.26 8.80
CA SER A 124 7.35 16.40 8.16
C SER A 124 8.49 16.72 9.15
N ASN A 125 8.40 16.25 10.40
CA ASN A 125 9.41 16.47 11.45
C ASN A 125 9.71 17.95 11.74
N ASN A 126 8.69 18.81 11.72
CA ASN A 126 8.77 20.26 11.86
C ASN A 126 9.47 20.99 10.70
N ASP A 127 9.58 20.36 9.54
CA ASP A 127 10.02 21.03 8.31
C ASP A 127 8.89 21.88 7.73
N LYS A 128 9.05 23.20 7.82
CA LYS A 128 8.08 24.19 7.31
C LYS A 128 8.07 24.28 5.79
N VAL A 129 9.20 24.00 5.12
CA VAL A 129 9.30 24.09 3.67
C VAL A 129 8.52 22.93 3.05
N ILE A 130 8.79 21.71 3.51
CA ILE A 130 8.07 20.51 3.06
C ILE A 130 6.59 20.60 3.45
N GLY A 131 6.29 21.01 4.69
CA GLY A 131 4.91 21.17 5.15
C GLY A 131 4.10 22.15 4.29
N LYS A 132 4.73 23.24 3.82
CA LYS A 132 4.10 24.21 2.91
C LYS A 132 3.80 23.60 1.55
N ILE A 133 4.76 22.91 0.93
CA ILE A 133 4.58 22.25 -0.37
C ILE A 133 3.44 21.24 -0.31
N ILE A 134 3.40 20.41 0.74
CA ILE A 134 2.32 19.43 0.94
C ILE A 134 0.97 20.13 1.07
N ALA A 135 0.86 21.18 1.90
CA ALA A 135 -0.39 21.90 2.10
C ALA A 135 -0.88 22.58 0.81
N GLU A 136 0.02 23.15 0.02
CA GLU A 136 -0.29 23.77 -1.28
C GLU A 136 -0.78 22.71 -2.29
N ALA A 137 -0.12 21.56 -2.37
CA ALA A 137 -0.54 20.45 -3.22
C ALA A 137 -1.97 19.98 -2.89
N TYR A 138 -2.25 19.69 -1.61
CA TYR A 138 -3.58 19.26 -1.18
C TYR A 138 -4.67 20.32 -1.36
N ASN A 139 -4.37 21.60 -1.11
CA ASN A 139 -5.34 22.68 -1.32
C ASN A 139 -5.69 22.86 -2.81
N THR A 140 -4.75 22.59 -3.71
CA THR A 140 -4.98 22.76 -5.15
C THR A 140 -5.68 21.57 -5.77
N VAL A 141 -5.32 20.36 -5.32
CA VAL A 141 -5.87 19.09 -5.80
C VAL A 141 -7.28 18.81 -5.24
N GLY A 142 -7.59 19.34 -4.04
CA GLY A 142 -8.86 19.16 -3.35
C GLY A 142 -9.01 17.77 -2.70
N ASP A 143 -10.14 17.54 -2.02
CA ASP A 143 -10.35 16.36 -1.17
C ASP A 143 -10.27 15.01 -1.91
N ASN A 144 -10.57 14.99 -3.21
CA ASN A 144 -10.66 13.77 -4.02
C ASN A 144 -9.47 13.53 -4.95
N GLY A 145 -8.52 14.46 -5.02
CA GLY A 145 -7.45 14.31 -5.99
C GLY A 145 -6.28 13.50 -5.44
N VAL A 146 -5.40 13.10 -6.35
CA VAL A 146 -4.35 12.12 -6.08
C VAL A 146 -3.01 12.82 -6.03
N VAL A 147 -2.29 12.64 -4.93
CA VAL A 147 -0.96 13.18 -4.74
C VAL A 147 0.05 12.04 -4.87
N THR A 148 1.02 12.21 -5.77
CA THR A 148 2.16 11.30 -5.95
C THR A 148 3.45 12.00 -5.54
N VAL A 149 4.45 11.22 -5.13
CA VAL A 149 5.78 11.73 -4.76
C VAL A 149 6.80 11.04 -5.63
N GLU A 150 7.61 11.84 -6.31
CA GLU A 150 8.67 11.39 -7.20
C GLU A 150 10.00 12.04 -6.82
N ASN A 151 11.11 11.35 -7.12
CA ASN A 151 12.43 11.90 -6.91
C ASN A 151 12.76 12.84 -8.08
N ALA A 152 12.98 14.12 -7.80
CA ALA A 152 13.50 15.05 -8.78
C ALA A 152 14.98 14.77 -9.09
N SER A 153 15.39 15.03 -10.32
CA SER A 153 16.80 14.94 -10.74
C SER A 153 17.67 16.08 -10.17
N GLY A 154 17.04 17.17 -9.71
CA GLY A 154 17.67 18.34 -9.11
C GLY A 154 17.69 18.31 -7.59
N THR A 155 18.12 19.44 -6.99
CA THR A 155 18.10 19.62 -5.52
C THR A 155 16.82 20.30 -5.03
N ASP A 156 16.08 20.94 -5.92
CA ASP A 156 14.85 21.64 -5.59
C ASP A 156 13.70 20.66 -5.35
N THR A 157 12.92 20.93 -4.31
CA THR A 157 11.65 20.24 -4.03
C THR A 157 10.51 21.15 -4.42
N TYR A 158 9.63 20.68 -5.29
CA TYR A 158 8.48 21.44 -5.77
C TYR A 158 7.26 20.52 -5.90
N SER A 159 6.07 21.14 -5.98
CA SER A 159 4.83 20.46 -6.35
C SER A 159 4.38 20.94 -7.72
N GLU A 160 3.99 20.01 -8.59
CA GLU A 160 3.40 20.30 -9.88
C GLU A 160 2.04 19.62 -9.98
N ILE A 161 1.09 20.27 -10.65
CA ILE A 161 -0.23 19.69 -10.91
C ILE A 161 -0.19 19.16 -12.34
N ILE A 162 -0.45 17.88 -12.46
CA ILE A 162 -0.48 17.19 -13.75
C ILE A 162 -1.91 16.76 -13.99
N GLU A 163 -2.42 16.98 -15.20
CA GLU A 163 -3.69 16.41 -15.61
C GLU A 163 -3.56 14.89 -15.73
N GLY A 164 -4.30 14.17 -14.91
CA GLY A 164 -4.26 12.72 -14.86
C GLY A 164 -5.49 12.14 -14.18
N MET A 165 -5.58 10.82 -14.17
CA MET A 165 -6.66 10.12 -13.49
C MET A 165 -6.13 8.88 -12.77
N LYS A 166 -6.73 8.60 -11.62
CA LYS A 166 -6.57 7.31 -10.93
C LYS A 166 -7.78 6.44 -11.22
N ILE A 167 -7.51 5.18 -11.51
CA ILE A 167 -8.52 4.15 -11.69
C ILE A 167 -8.34 3.13 -10.57
N ASP A 168 -9.42 2.77 -9.89
CA ASP A 168 -9.40 1.75 -8.84
C ASP A 168 -9.37 0.33 -9.45
N ARG A 169 -8.31 0.04 -10.19
CA ARG A 169 -8.01 -1.25 -10.83
C ARG A 169 -6.53 -1.58 -10.67
N GLY A 170 -6.27 -2.79 -10.20
CA GLY A 170 -4.91 -3.33 -10.10
C GLY A 170 -4.42 -3.98 -11.39
N TYR A 171 -3.14 -4.31 -11.43
CA TYR A 171 -2.56 -5.12 -12.50
C TYR A 171 -3.19 -6.52 -12.51
N SER A 172 -3.44 -7.06 -13.71
CA SER A 172 -4.03 -8.40 -13.88
C SER A 172 -3.10 -9.53 -13.46
N SER A 173 -1.80 -9.25 -13.31
CA SER A 173 -0.77 -10.25 -13.01
C SER A 173 0.38 -9.64 -12.20
N LYS A 174 0.81 -10.32 -11.14
CA LYS A 174 1.97 -9.93 -10.31
C LYS A 174 3.29 -9.94 -11.09
N TYR A 175 3.35 -10.68 -12.21
CA TYR A 175 4.53 -10.65 -13.09
C TYR A 175 4.74 -9.28 -13.72
N PHE A 176 3.74 -8.40 -13.69
CA PHE A 176 3.88 -7.04 -14.19
C PHE A 176 4.61 -6.09 -13.22
N ILE A 177 4.92 -6.49 -11.99
CA ILE A 177 5.64 -5.64 -11.03
C ILE A 177 7.04 -5.31 -11.55
N THR A 178 7.39 -4.03 -11.56
CA THR A 178 8.72 -3.53 -11.93
C THR A 178 9.51 -3.12 -10.69
N ASP A 179 8.85 -2.52 -9.69
CA ASP A 179 9.42 -2.23 -8.38
C ASP A 179 8.98 -3.32 -7.39
N GLN A 180 9.85 -4.30 -7.15
CA GLN A 180 9.60 -5.40 -6.23
C GLN A 180 9.53 -4.96 -4.75
N LYS A 181 10.13 -3.81 -4.40
CA LYS A 181 10.11 -3.30 -3.02
C LYS A 181 8.75 -2.70 -2.69
N LYS A 182 8.20 -1.92 -3.62
CA LYS A 182 6.88 -1.29 -3.46
C LYS A 182 5.73 -2.18 -3.93
N GLY A 183 6.02 -3.20 -4.75
CA GLY A 183 4.98 -4.02 -5.39
C GLY A 183 4.25 -3.26 -6.50
N GLU A 184 4.91 -2.32 -7.16
CA GLU A 184 4.32 -1.40 -8.13
C GLU A 184 4.80 -1.69 -9.56
N CYS A 185 3.96 -1.35 -10.54
CA CYS A 185 4.34 -1.31 -11.95
C CYS A 185 4.48 0.14 -12.39
N VAL A 186 5.71 0.57 -12.65
CA VAL A 186 6.05 1.92 -13.12
C VAL A 186 6.46 1.80 -14.59
N LEU A 187 5.70 2.46 -15.46
CA LEU A 187 5.97 2.52 -16.89
C LEU A 187 6.27 3.97 -17.28
N ASP A 188 7.45 4.21 -17.82
CA ASP A 188 7.87 5.53 -18.29
C ASP A 188 7.49 5.72 -19.77
N ASN A 189 6.83 6.84 -20.07
CA ASN A 189 6.30 7.21 -21.39
C ASN A 189 5.65 6.02 -22.16
N PRO A 190 4.65 5.33 -21.57
CA PRO A 190 4.04 4.15 -22.17
C PRO A 190 3.07 4.51 -23.29
N TYR A 191 2.96 3.63 -24.29
CA TYR A 191 1.76 3.59 -25.12
C TYR A 191 0.58 3.06 -24.31
N VAL A 192 -0.63 3.55 -24.58
CA VAL A 192 -1.86 3.10 -23.92
C VAL A 192 -2.78 2.46 -24.97
N LEU A 193 -3.03 1.16 -24.84
CA LEU A 193 -4.00 0.43 -25.64
C LEU A 193 -5.27 0.25 -24.82
N VAL A 194 -6.39 0.75 -25.35
CA VAL A 194 -7.72 0.54 -24.76
C VAL A 194 -8.51 -0.38 -25.67
N ALA A 195 -9.01 -1.49 -25.11
CA ALA A 195 -9.82 -2.46 -25.82
C ALA A 195 -11.14 -2.71 -25.08
N ASP A 196 -12.24 -2.61 -25.81
CA ASP A 196 -13.59 -2.95 -25.34
C ASP A 196 -13.88 -4.45 -25.44
N GLN A 197 -13.27 -5.12 -26.41
CA GLN A 197 -13.37 -6.55 -26.63
C GLN A 197 -12.31 -7.34 -25.86
N GLU A 198 -12.64 -8.57 -25.49
CA GLU A 198 -11.70 -9.48 -24.87
C GLU A 198 -10.60 -9.90 -25.86
N ILE A 199 -9.34 -9.67 -25.47
CA ILE A 199 -8.17 -10.08 -26.24
C ILE A 199 -7.89 -11.54 -25.92
N ASN A 200 -8.33 -12.42 -26.82
CA ASN A 200 -8.20 -13.86 -26.67
C ASN A 200 -6.77 -14.37 -26.93
N HIS A 201 -6.06 -13.75 -27.88
CA HIS A 201 -4.70 -14.12 -28.25
C HIS A 201 -3.84 -12.88 -28.52
N THR A 202 -2.55 -12.94 -28.20
CA THR A 202 -1.60 -11.84 -28.50
C THR A 202 -1.43 -11.62 -30.01
N SER A 203 -1.67 -12.65 -30.83
CA SER A 203 -1.68 -12.54 -32.30
C SER A 203 -2.71 -11.56 -32.82
N SER A 204 -3.86 -11.42 -32.13
CA SER A 204 -4.92 -10.47 -32.51
C SER A 204 -4.48 -9.00 -32.39
N ILE A 205 -3.45 -8.73 -31.59
CA ILE A 205 -2.89 -7.40 -31.38
C ILE A 205 -1.43 -7.31 -31.83
N GLU A 206 -0.95 -8.29 -32.60
CA GLU A 206 0.46 -8.38 -33.02
C GLU A 206 0.90 -7.17 -33.85
N HIS A 207 0.02 -6.68 -34.73
CA HIS A 207 0.27 -5.48 -35.54
C HIS A 207 0.49 -4.22 -34.69
N ILE A 208 -0.04 -4.20 -33.46
CA ILE A 208 0.15 -3.09 -32.50
C ILE A 208 1.39 -3.35 -31.64
N LEU A 209 1.59 -4.59 -31.17
CA LEU A 209 2.70 -4.93 -30.28
C LEU A 209 4.06 -4.92 -30.98
N ALA A 210 4.14 -5.39 -32.23
CA ALA A 210 5.39 -5.51 -32.97
C ALA A 210 6.18 -4.18 -33.07
N PRO A 211 5.59 -3.05 -33.52
CA PRO A 211 6.31 -1.78 -33.57
C PRO A 211 6.72 -1.27 -32.18
N ILE A 212 5.87 -1.45 -31.17
CA ILE A 212 6.17 -1.01 -29.79
C ILE A 212 7.35 -1.78 -29.20
N ILE A 213 7.41 -3.10 -29.45
CA ILE A 213 8.53 -3.96 -29.05
C ILE A 213 9.81 -3.53 -29.77
N GLN A 214 9.75 -3.22 -31.07
CA GLN A 214 10.90 -2.73 -31.83
C GLN A 214 11.42 -1.38 -31.32
N GLU A 215 10.54 -0.47 -30.91
CA GLU A 215 10.91 0.79 -30.26
C GLU A 215 11.44 0.61 -28.83
N GLY A 216 11.24 -0.57 -28.22
CA GLY A 216 11.61 -0.85 -26.83
C GLY A 216 10.80 -0.04 -25.80
N LYS A 217 9.67 0.56 -26.22
CA LYS A 217 8.81 1.37 -25.35
C LYS A 217 7.84 0.51 -24.53
N PRO A 218 7.44 0.96 -23.33
CA PRO A 218 6.45 0.25 -22.55
C PRO A 218 5.02 0.41 -23.09
N ILE A 219 4.13 -0.51 -22.71
CA ILE A 219 2.70 -0.46 -23.06
C ILE A 219 1.81 -0.79 -21.85
N LEU A 220 0.78 0.02 -21.65
CA LEU A 220 -0.33 -0.23 -20.75
C LEU A 220 -1.53 -0.72 -21.57
N ILE A 221 -2.09 -1.88 -21.23
CA ILE A 221 -3.29 -2.44 -21.85
C ILE A 221 -4.46 -2.32 -20.87
N ILE A 222 -5.49 -1.59 -21.26
CA ILE A 222 -6.75 -1.44 -20.53
C ILE A 222 -7.81 -2.26 -21.28
N GLY A 223 -8.12 -3.45 -20.78
CA GLY A 223 -9.03 -4.38 -21.46
C GLY A 223 -9.02 -5.77 -20.82
N THR A 224 -10.02 -6.58 -21.15
CA THR A 224 -10.10 -7.97 -20.66
C THR A 224 -9.14 -8.85 -21.47
N LEU A 225 -8.29 -9.60 -20.78
CA LEU A 225 -7.38 -10.56 -21.40
C LEU A 225 -7.82 -11.98 -21.04
N SER A 226 -7.85 -12.86 -22.03
CA SER A 226 -8.00 -14.29 -21.75
C SER A 226 -6.78 -14.84 -21.00
N PRO A 227 -6.91 -15.97 -20.27
CA PRO A 227 -5.77 -16.62 -19.63
C PRO A 227 -4.64 -16.96 -20.60
N ALA A 228 -4.98 -17.31 -21.86
CA ALA A 228 -3.99 -17.63 -22.88
C ALA A 228 -3.16 -16.40 -23.28
N ALA A 229 -3.83 -15.26 -23.53
CA ALA A 229 -3.15 -14.01 -23.85
C ALA A 229 -2.30 -13.50 -22.68
N LEU A 230 -2.84 -13.57 -21.46
CA LEU A 230 -2.13 -13.13 -20.24
C LEU A 230 -0.85 -13.95 -20.00
N ASN A 231 -0.92 -15.28 -20.18
CA ASN A 231 0.25 -16.15 -20.03
C ASN A 231 1.37 -15.82 -21.03
N THR A 232 1.02 -15.56 -22.29
CA THR A 232 2.01 -15.16 -23.30
C THR A 232 2.67 -13.83 -22.94
N LEU A 233 1.90 -12.84 -22.49
CA LEU A 233 2.44 -11.55 -22.04
C LEU A 233 3.33 -11.69 -20.80
N ASN A 234 2.93 -12.53 -19.83
CA ASN A 234 3.75 -12.81 -18.64
C ASN A 234 5.10 -13.41 -19.03
N LEU A 235 5.13 -14.41 -19.92
CA LEU A 235 6.36 -15.05 -20.40
C LEU A 235 7.26 -14.07 -21.16
N ASN A 236 6.67 -13.25 -22.04
CA ASN A 236 7.43 -12.27 -22.80
C ASN A 236 8.00 -11.16 -21.92
N LYS A 237 7.26 -10.73 -20.89
CA LYS A 237 7.78 -9.79 -19.89
C LYS A 237 8.90 -10.41 -19.05
N ALA A 238 8.72 -11.65 -18.58
CA ALA A 238 9.73 -12.34 -17.79
C ALA A 238 11.04 -12.54 -18.58
N LYS A 239 10.95 -12.72 -19.89
CA LYS A 239 12.09 -12.76 -20.81
C LYS A 239 12.68 -11.37 -21.16
N GLY A 240 12.07 -10.29 -20.70
CA GLY A 240 12.49 -8.92 -21.00
C GLY A 240 12.19 -8.45 -22.43
N ILE A 241 11.39 -9.21 -23.20
CA ILE A 241 11.06 -8.89 -24.60
C ILE A 241 10.10 -7.70 -24.67
N ILE A 242 9.19 -7.57 -23.71
CA ILE A 242 8.19 -6.51 -23.67
C ILE A 242 8.00 -5.95 -22.26
N LYS A 243 7.95 -4.63 -22.15
CA LYS A 243 7.58 -3.92 -20.91
C LYS A 243 6.07 -3.65 -20.92
N VAL A 244 5.29 -4.61 -20.44
CA VAL A 244 3.82 -4.53 -20.46
C VAL A 244 3.22 -4.53 -19.05
N CYS A 245 2.11 -3.82 -18.88
CA CYS A 245 1.16 -4.01 -17.79
C CYS A 245 -0.25 -4.09 -18.37
N SER A 246 -1.10 -4.98 -17.86
CA SER A 246 -2.53 -4.93 -18.17
C SER A 246 -3.35 -4.69 -16.92
N ILE A 247 -4.43 -3.93 -17.08
CA ILE A 247 -5.45 -3.69 -16.06
C ILE A 247 -6.81 -4.06 -16.62
N ILE A 248 -7.67 -4.59 -15.74
CA ILE A 248 -9.08 -4.84 -16.08
C ILE A 248 -9.75 -3.47 -16.32
N PRO A 249 -10.61 -3.34 -17.34
CA PRO A 249 -11.29 -2.08 -17.60
C PRO A 249 -12.09 -1.61 -16.37
N PRO A 250 -12.14 -0.29 -16.12
CA PRO A 250 -13.03 0.25 -15.09
C PRO A 250 -14.48 -0.09 -15.45
N GLN A 251 -15.25 -0.56 -14.47
CA GLN A 251 -16.68 -0.76 -14.68
C GLN A 251 -17.37 0.61 -14.64
N PHE A 252 -17.51 1.24 -15.80
CA PHE A 252 -18.56 2.21 -16.00
C PHE A 252 -19.76 1.43 -16.56
N GLY A 253 -20.68 1.03 -15.67
CA GLY A 253 -21.95 0.49 -16.14
C GLY A 253 -22.57 1.53 -17.08
N TYR A 254 -22.98 1.09 -18.27
CA TYR A 254 -23.87 1.88 -19.12
C TYR A 254 -25.06 2.28 -18.24
N LYS A 255 -25.24 3.58 -18.01
CA LYS A 255 -26.50 4.11 -17.51
C LYS A 255 -27.53 4.07 -18.63
#